data_AF-W1WQB4-F1
#
_entry.id   AF-W1WQB4-F1
#
_cell.length_a   1.000
_cell.length_b   1.000
_cell.length_c   1.000
_cell.angle_alpha   90.00
_cell.angle_beta   90.00
_cell.angle_gamma   90.00
#
_symmetry.space_group_name_H-M   'P 1'
#
loop_
_entity.id
_entity.type
_entity.pdbx_description
1 polymer ?
#
loop_
_entity_poly.entity_id
_entity_poly.type
_entity_poly.pdbx_seq_one_letter_code
_entity_poly.pdbx_strand_id
1 'polypeptide(L)'
;MSIFKTKLKSFVSDITGETRTYKVNTALWLHLEEDYGIKQGNLTDLYQSENALTNAKIATSILKANGLEVTLQELTEHVDEVSIDKFVAKFTETLLEDVSDSESNKSEKDKEGKSK
;
A
#
# COMPACT_ATOMS: atom_id res chain seq x y z
N MET A 1 27.40 -1.41 1.65
CA MET A 1 26.53 -0.80 0.61
C MET A 1 25.33 -1.71 0.40
N SER A 2 24.14 -1.16 0.18
CA SER A 2 22.95 -1.95 -0.14
C SER A 2 23.14 -2.67 -1.48
N ILE A 3 22.74 -3.94 -1.57
CA ILE A 3 22.69 -4.68 -2.84
C ILE A 3 21.52 -4.22 -3.73
N PHE A 4 20.53 -3.55 -3.14
CA PHE A 4 19.34 -3.08 -3.83
C PHE A 4 19.61 -1.73 -4.51
N LYS A 5 19.43 -1.70 -5.84
CA LYS A 5 19.53 -0.48 -6.66
C LYS A 5 18.20 0.27 -6.76
N THR A 6 17.08 -0.43 -6.52
CA THR A 6 15.74 0.13 -6.49
C THR A 6 15.42 0.64 -5.08
N LYS A 7 14.65 1.73 -5.01
CA LYS A 7 14.11 2.26 -3.75
C LYS A 7 12.65 1.90 -3.65
N LEU A 8 12.17 1.68 -2.43
CA LEU A 8 10.74 1.54 -2.16
C LEU A 8 10.02 2.83 -2.53
N LYS A 9 8.83 2.70 -3.13
CA LYS A 9 7.93 3.83 -3.33
C LYS A 9 7.48 4.41 -1.99
N SER A 10 6.99 5.64 -2.01
CA SER A 10 6.54 6.32 -0.81
C SER A 10 5.39 7.27 -1.11
N PHE A 11 4.54 7.50 -0.12
CA PHE A 11 3.38 8.39 -0.21
C PHE A 11 3.30 9.28 1.04
N VAL A 12 2.56 10.38 0.92
CA VAL A 12 2.43 11.38 1.99
C VAL A 12 1.03 11.35 2.60
N SER A 13 0.98 11.32 3.94
CA SER A 13 -0.27 11.36 4.70
C SER A 13 -0.07 12.03 6.05
N ASP A 14 -1.16 12.55 6.58
CA ASP A 14 -1.34 13.19 7.87
C ASP A 14 -2.16 12.33 8.86
N ILE A 15 -2.30 11.01 8.62
CA ILE A 15 -3.13 10.12 9.44
C ILE A 15 -2.79 10.14 10.95
N THR A 16 -1.56 10.46 11.32
CA THR A 16 -1.13 10.58 12.73
C THR A 16 -1.30 12.00 13.30
N GLY A 17 -2.02 12.89 12.61
CA GLY A 17 -2.16 14.31 12.96
C GLY A 17 -1.04 15.22 12.45
N GLU A 18 -0.01 14.67 11.80
CA GLU A 18 1.11 15.41 11.21
C GLU A 18 1.48 14.83 9.85
N THR A 19 1.80 15.69 8.88
CA THR A 19 2.24 15.27 7.55
C THR A 19 3.56 14.51 7.61
N ARG A 20 3.54 13.24 7.17
CA ARG A 20 4.68 12.33 7.15
C ARG A 20 4.73 11.55 5.84
N THR A 21 5.93 11.06 5.52
CA THR A 21 6.18 10.19 4.36
C THR A 21 6.25 8.73 4.81
N TYR A 22 5.43 7.89 4.20
CA TYR A 22 5.34 6.46 4.46
C TYR A 22 5.87 5.68 3.26
N LYS A 23 6.57 4.58 3.50
CA LYS A 23 7.08 3.67 2.47
C LYS A 23 6.05 2.60 2.17
N VAL A 24 5.89 2.32 0.88
CA VAL A 24 5.19 1.12 0.40
C VAL A 24 6.16 -0.05 0.51
N ASN A 25 6.06 -0.80 1.61
CA ASN A 25 6.99 -1.88 1.90
C ASN A 25 6.25 -3.18 2.22
N THR A 26 6.87 -4.32 1.94
CA THR A 26 6.23 -5.64 2.05
C THR A 26 6.12 -6.16 3.49
N ALA A 27 6.69 -5.47 4.48
CA ALA A 27 6.59 -5.88 5.89
C ALA A 27 5.16 -5.74 6.43
N LEU A 28 4.29 -4.97 5.77
CA LEU A 28 2.86 -4.92 6.11
C LEU A 28 2.24 -6.32 6.13
N TRP A 29 2.66 -7.22 5.23
CA TRP A 29 2.12 -8.58 5.14
C TRP A 29 2.48 -9.41 6.35
N LEU A 30 3.67 -9.20 6.90
CA LEU A 30 4.11 -9.86 8.12
C LEU A 30 3.20 -9.46 9.28
N HIS A 31 2.92 -8.16 9.43
CA HIS A 31 2.02 -7.66 10.47
C HIS A 31 0.56 -8.11 10.26
N LEU A 32 0.07 -8.14 9.02
CA LEU A 32 -1.28 -8.62 8.73
C LEU A 32 -1.45 -10.10 9.06
N GLU A 33 -0.46 -10.93 8.75
CA GLU A 33 -0.50 -12.36 9.04
C GLU A 33 -0.32 -12.63 10.55
N GLU A 34 0.64 -11.97 11.19
CA GLU A 34 0.93 -12.14 12.61
C GLU A 34 -0.22 -11.66 13.51
N ASP A 35 -0.76 -10.46 13.26
CA ASP A 35 -1.76 -9.86 14.13
C ASP A 35 -3.19 -10.36 13.83
N TYR A 36 -3.48 -10.71 12.57
CA TYR A 36 -4.86 -10.95 12.10
C TYR A 36 -5.06 -12.23 11.28
N GLY A 37 -4.01 -13.01 11.03
CA GLY A 37 -4.08 -14.22 10.20
C GLY A 37 -4.37 -13.94 8.73
N ILE A 38 -4.17 -12.70 8.27
CA ILE A 38 -4.47 -12.26 6.91
C ILE A 38 -3.26 -12.47 6.01
N LYS A 39 -3.40 -13.35 5.01
CA LYS A 39 -2.33 -13.66 4.05
C LYS A 39 -2.41 -12.78 2.81
N GLN A 40 -1.25 -12.50 2.20
CA GLN A 40 -1.15 -11.72 0.96
C GLN A 40 -2.02 -12.30 -0.19
N GLY A 41 -2.16 -13.62 -0.28
CA GLY A 41 -2.98 -14.27 -1.31
C GLY A 41 -4.49 -13.99 -1.22
N ASN A 42 -4.96 -13.49 -0.08
CA ASN A 42 -6.38 -13.21 0.17
C ASN A 42 -6.73 -11.74 -0.13
N LEU A 43 -5.79 -10.97 -0.67
CA LEU A 43 -5.90 -9.52 -0.82
C LEU A 43 -7.08 -9.11 -1.71
N THR A 44 -7.35 -9.86 -2.78
CA THR A 44 -8.49 -9.61 -3.67
C THR A 44 -9.82 -9.72 -2.93
N ASP A 45 -9.93 -10.68 -2.02
CA ASP A 45 -11.15 -10.89 -1.22
C ASP A 45 -11.31 -9.79 -0.15
N LEU A 46 -10.20 -9.30 0.40
CA LEU A 46 -10.19 -8.21 1.40
C LEU A 46 -10.63 -6.87 0.83
N TYR A 47 -10.20 -6.52 -0.38
CA TYR A 47 -10.64 -5.28 -1.05
C TYR A 47 -12.09 -5.36 -1.55
N GLN A 48 -12.60 -6.57 -1.83
CA GLN A 48 -13.99 -6.76 -2.24
C GLN A 48 -14.96 -6.76 -1.05
N SER A 49 -14.49 -7.11 0.15
CA SER A 49 -15.24 -6.89 1.38
C SER A 49 -15.01 -5.45 1.87
N GLU A 50 -15.80 -4.49 1.39
CA GLU A 50 -15.83 -3.14 1.98
C GLU A 50 -16.21 -3.25 3.46
N ASN A 51 -15.20 -3.31 4.33
CA ASN A 51 -15.37 -3.42 5.77
C ASN A 51 -14.39 -2.46 6.42
N ALA A 52 -14.92 -1.44 7.10
CA ALA A 52 -14.17 -0.44 7.86
C ALA A 52 -13.09 -1.08 8.76
N LEU A 53 -13.40 -2.23 9.37
CA LEU A 53 -12.47 -2.96 10.23
C LEU A 53 -11.28 -3.55 9.46
N THR A 54 -11.48 -3.96 8.20
CA THR A 54 -10.40 -4.42 7.33
C THR A 54 -9.45 -3.28 6.99
N ASN A 55 -9.96 -2.12 6.60
CA ASN A 55 -9.12 -0.96 6.29
C ASN A 55 -8.36 -0.47 7.53
N ALA A 56 -8.98 -0.49 8.71
CA ALA A 56 -8.29 -0.19 9.96
C ALA A 56 -7.13 -1.17 10.23
N LYS A 57 -7.32 -2.48 10.05
CA LYS A 57 -6.24 -3.48 10.18
C LYS A 57 -5.09 -3.23 9.20
N ILE A 58 -5.42 -2.95 7.94
CA ILE A 58 -4.42 -2.64 6.90
C ILE A 58 -3.64 -1.37 7.28
N ALA A 59 -4.34 -0.31 7.67
CA ALA A 59 -3.71 0.94 8.10
C ALA A 59 -2.77 0.73 9.30
N THR A 60 -3.22 0.01 10.35
CA THR A 60 -2.37 -0.34 11.49
C THR A 60 -1.12 -1.10 11.04
N SER A 61 -1.24 -2.09 10.15
CA SER A 61 -0.10 -2.85 9.63
C SER A 61 0.85 -2.01 8.77
N ILE A 62 0.35 -1.04 7.99
CA ILE A 62 1.18 -0.09 7.23
C ILE A 62 1.98 0.81 8.19
N LEU A 63 1.35 1.31 9.25
CA LEU A 63 1.99 2.15 10.25
C LEU A 63 3.10 1.38 10.99
N LYS A 64 2.81 0.15 11.45
CA LYS A 64 3.79 -0.77 12.04
C LYS A 64 4.96 -1.06 11.09
N ALA A 65 4.67 -1.35 9.83
CA ALA A 65 5.67 -1.58 8.81
C ALA A 65 6.58 -0.35 8.53
N ASN A 66 6.13 0.85 8.91
CA ASN A 66 6.90 2.09 8.85
C ASN A 66 7.60 2.44 10.18
N GLY A 67 7.61 1.51 11.13
CA GLY A 67 8.32 1.64 12.41
C GLY A 67 7.54 2.39 13.49
N LEU A 68 6.23 2.57 13.33
CA LEU A 68 5.37 3.19 14.34
C LEU A 68 4.79 2.12 15.25
N GLU A 69 4.91 2.31 16.55
CA GLU A 69 4.24 1.48 17.56
C GLU A 69 2.79 1.98 17.70
N VAL A 70 1.85 1.25 17.11
CA VAL A 70 0.42 1.59 17.11
C VAL A 70 -0.42 0.32 17.25
N THR A 71 -1.58 0.44 17.88
CA THR A 71 -2.57 -0.65 17.98
C THR A 71 -3.80 -0.39 17.12
N LEU A 72 -4.56 -1.45 16.80
CA LEU A 72 -5.84 -1.32 16.10
C LEU A 72 -6.82 -0.46 16.90
N GLN A 73 -6.89 -0.68 18.21
CA GLN A 73 -7.79 0.04 19.11
C GLN A 73 -7.47 1.55 19.10
N GLU A 74 -6.21 1.91 19.32
CA GLU A 74 -5.74 3.30 19.29
C GLU A 74 -6.10 4.00 17.97
N LEU A 75 -5.87 3.33 16.84
CA LEU A 75 -6.23 3.86 15.53
C LEU A 75 -7.73 4.13 15.45
N THR A 76 -8.57 3.16 15.82
CA THR A 76 -10.04 3.27 15.71
C THR A 76 -10.67 4.24 16.73
N GLU A 77 -10.00 4.53 17.84
CA GLU A 77 -10.45 5.49 18.85
C GLU A 77 -10.10 6.94 18.50
N HIS A 78 -9.03 7.15 17.71
CA HIS A 78 -8.48 8.48 17.46
C HIS A 78 -8.57 8.95 16.01
N VAL A 79 -8.79 8.07 15.04
CA VAL A 79 -8.84 8.40 13.61
C VAL A 79 -10.19 7.98 13.04
N ASP A 80 -10.82 8.88 12.29
CA ASP A 80 -12.09 8.61 11.64
C ASP A 80 -11.93 7.67 10.43
N GLU A 81 -13.00 6.93 10.13
CA GLU A 81 -13.05 5.94 9.05
C GLU A 81 -12.64 6.52 7.69
N VAL A 82 -13.08 7.75 7.37
CA VAL A 82 -12.78 8.38 6.07
C VAL A 82 -11.28 8.67 5.94
N SER A 83 -10.62 9.07 7.03
CA SER A 83 -9.17 9.28 7.06
C SER A 83 -8.40 7.97 6.92
N ILE A 84 -8.88 6.88 7.54
CA ILE A 84 -8.32 5.53 7.39
C ILE A 84 -8.43 5.07 5.92
N ASP A 85 -9.61 5.21 5.32
CA ASP A 85 -9.85 4.82 3.92
C ASP A 85 -8.96 5.58 2.95
N LYS A 86 -8.84 6.90 3.12
CA LYS A 86 -7.93 7.73 2.30
C LYS A 86 -6.47 7.30 2.43
N PHE A 87 -6.04 6.91 3.62
CA PHE A 87 -4.68 6.44 3.86
C PHE A 87 -4.39 5.12 3.14
N VAL A 88 -5.31 4.16 3.25
CA VAL A 88 -5.22 2.86 2.56
C VAL A 88 -5.31 3.02 1.03
N ALA A 89 -6.18 3.91 0.55
CA ALA A 89 -6.30 4.22 -0.87
C ALA A 89 -4.98 4.77 -1.44
N LYS A 90 -4.38 5.78 -0.79
CA LYS A 90 -3.08 6.33 -1.20
C LYS A 90 -1.97 5.27 -1.23
N PHE A 91 -1.92 4.40 -0.23
CA PHE A 91 -0.98 3.28 -0.21
C PHE A 91 -1.17 2.40 -1.46
N THR A 92 -2.43 2.06 -1.77
CA THR A 92 -2.78 1.16 -2.87
C THR A 92 -2.51 1.80 -4.23
N GLU A 93 -2.86 3.08 -4.41
CA GLU A 93 -2.53 3.86 -5.60
C GLU A 93 -1.03 3.87 -5.87
N THR A 94 -0.22 4.20 -4.86
CA THR A 94 1.24 4.21 -4.99
C THR A 94 1.81 2.82 -5.27
N LEU A 95 1.23 1.77 -4.68
CA LEU A 95 1.63 0.38 -4.95
C LEU A 95 1.33 0.00 -6.41
N LEU A 96 0.21 0.45 -6.98
CA LEU A 96 -0.28 0.05 -8.31
C LEU A 96 0.16 0.97 -9.46
N GLU A 97 0.71 2.16 -9.19
CA GLU A 97 1.17 3.12 -10.23
C GLU A 97 2.07 2.49 -11.32
N ASP A 98 2.88 1.46 -11.01
CA ASP A 98 3.74 0.80 -12.03
C ASP A 98 3.00 -0.26 -12.85
N VAL A 99 1.85 -0.78 -12.36
CA VAL A 99 1.03 -1.76 -13.10
C VAL A 99 0.37 -1.06 -14.28
N SER A 100 -0.11 0.18 -14.11
CA SER A 100 -0.73 0.99 -15.16
C SER A 100 0.23 1.41 -16.29
N ASP A 101 1.51 1.69 -16.00
CA ASP A 101 2.51 2.05 -17.03
C ASP A 101 3.04 0.84 -17.83
N SER A 102 2.79 -0.37 -17.33
CA SER A 102 3.18 -1.61 -18.00
C SER A 102 2.16 -2.11 -19.03
N GLU A 103 0.90 -1.68 -18.93
CA GLU A 103 -0.15 -2.01 -19.91
C GLU A 103 -0.15 -1.07 -21.13
N SER A 104 0.35 0.16 -21.00
CA SER A 104 0.46 1.14 -22.08
C SER A 104 1.69 0.94 -22.99
N ASN A 105 2.68 0.13 -22.58
CA ASN A 105 3.93 -0.09 -23.31
C ASN A 105 4.01 -1.38 -24.15
N LYS A 106 2.88 -2.02 -24.46
CA LYS A 106 2.85 -3.19 -25.36
C LYS A 106 2.53 -2.87 -26.83
N SER A 107 2.29 -1.61 -27.19
CA SER A 107 1.81 -1.24 -28.54
C SER A 107 2.81 -0.49 -29.45
N GLU A 108 4.05 -0.20 -29.03
CA GLU A 108 4.99 0.60 -29.84
C GLU A 108 6.34 -0.07 -30.18
N LYS A 109 6.38 -1.39 -30.37
CA LYS A 109 7.61 -2.06 -30.84
C LYS A 109 7.48 -2.93 -32.10
N ASP A 110 6.49 -2.69 -32.95
CA ASP A 110 6.32 -3.40 -34.24
C ASP A 110 6.25 -2.50 -35.49
N LYS A 111 6.70 -1.25 -35.43
CA LYS A 111 6.76 -0.37 -36.61
C LYS A 111 8.09 0.35 -36.80
N GLU A 112 9.20 -0.38 -36.77
CA GLU A 112 10.43 0.13 -37.39
C GLU A 112 11.25 -1.04 -37.96
N GLY A 113 10.86 -1.45 -39.17
CA GLY A 113 11.46 -2.61 -39.82
C GLY A 113 10.99 -2.85 -41.25
N LYS A 114 10.77 -1.78 -42.03
CA LYS A 114 10.71 -1.88 -43.49
C LYS A 114 10.78 -0.50 -44.14
N SER A 115 11.97 -0.14 -44.61
CA SER A 115 12.13 0.50 -45.91
C SER A 115 13.46 0.04 -46.50
N LYS A 116 13.34 -0.66 -47.62
CA LYS A 116 14.40 -0.89 -48.62
C LYS A 116 14.66 0.41 -49.36
#